data_AF-A0A654A164-F1
#
_entry.id   AF-A0A654A164-F1
#
_cell.length_a   1.000
_cell.length_b   1.000
_cell.length_c   1.000
_cell.angle_alpha   90.00
_cell.angle_beta   90.00
_cell.angle_gamma   90.00
#
_symmetry.space_group_name_H-M   'P 1'
#
loop_
_entity.id
_entity.type
_entity.pdbx_description
1 polymer ?
#
loop_
_entity_poly.entity_id
_entity_poly.type
_entity_poly.pdbx_seq_one_letter_code
_entity_poly.pdbx_strand_id
1 'polypeptide(L)'
;MTTDIDDALHALGRVPDHAALTGIEDRVLAAIDARRGETLGSRMTVGLAVGALLIGAGGAALPYRSATASTPASFAAPGPLAPSSLLLGSAER
;
A
#
# COMPACT_ATOMS: atom_id res chain seq x y z
N MET A 1 -39.95 12.42 21.62
CA MET A 1 -38.98 12.90 22.62
C MET A 1 -37.65 12.98 21.91
N THR A 2 -37.20 14.19 21.59
CA THR A 2 -35.90 14.43 20.97
C THR A 2 -34.88 14.28 22.09
N THR A 3 -34.11 13.19 22.09
CA THR A 3 -33.05 13.01 23.09
C THR A 3 -32.01 14.09 22.83
N ASP A 4 -31.80 14.95 23.82
CA ASP A 4 -30.75 15.95 23.75
C ASP A 4 -29.40 15.21 23.76
N ILE A 5 -28.60 15.43 22.72
CA ILE A 5 -27.31 14.77 22.54
C ILE A 5 -26.39 15.15 23.69
N ASP A 6 -26.49 16.38 24.19
CA ASP A 6 -25.67 16.87 25.29
C ASP A 6 -25.99 16.12 26.60
N ASP A 7 -27.28 15.86 26.87
CA ASP A 7 -27.70 15.06 28.02
C ASP A 7 -27.22 13.59 27.91
N ALA A 8 -27.28 13.02 26.70
CA ALA A 8 -26.81 11.66 26.45
C ALA A 8 -25.29 11.53 26.62
N LEU A 9 -24.53 12.52 26.13
CA LEU A 9 -23.07 12.57 26.30
C LEU A 9 -22.69 12.82 27.75
N HIS A 10 -23.43 13.67 28.46
CA HIS A 10 -23.19 13.91 29.88
C HIS A 10 -23.48 12.67 30.71
N ALA A 11 -24.54 11.91 30.39
CA ALA A 11 -24.83 10.63 31.01
C ALA A 11 -23.73 9.59 30.73
N LEU A 12 -23.20 9.55 29.51
CA LEU A 12 -22.10 8.65 29.13
C LEU A 12 -20.82 8.95 29.91
N GLY A 13 -20.48 10.23 30.10
CA GLY A 13 -19.31 10.66 30.89
C GLY A 13 -19.39 10.32 32.38
N ARG A 14 -20.56 9.91 32.89
CA ARG A 14 -20.74 9.45 34.28
C ARG A 14 -20.61 7.93 34.43
N VAL A 15 -20.49 7.20 33.32
CA VAL A 15 -20.28 5.75 33.36
C VAL A 15 -18.84 5.49 33.83
N PRO A 16 -18.64 4.74 34.91
CA PRO A 16 -17.30 4.42 35.37
C PRO A 16 -16.57 3.57 34.33
N ASP A 17 -15.27 3.83 34.17
CA ASP A 17 -14.45 3.06 33.25
C ASP A 17 -14.50 1.57 33.58
N HIS A 18 -14.67 0.76 32.54
CA HIS A 18 -14.72 -0.67 32.72
C HIS A 18 -13.33 -1.18 33.13
N ALA A 19 -13.25 -2.03 34.16
CA ALA A 19 -11.98 -2.53 34.70
C ALA A 19 -11.08 -3.17 33.62
N ALA A 20 -11.67 -3.79 32.59
CA ALA A 20 -10.93 -4.36 31.47
C ALA A 20 -10.24 -3.33 30.56
N LEU A 21 -10.55 -2.03 30.68
CA LEU A 21 -9.85 -0.93 30.00
C LEU A 21 -8.51 -0.57 30.69
N THR A 22 -8.35 -0.96 31.96
CA THR A 22 -7.12 -0.71 32.71
C THR A 22 -5.95 -1.44 32.05
N GLY A 23 -4.89 -0.71 31.69
CA GLY A 23 -3.71 -1.28 31.04
C GLY A 23 -3.97 -1.86 29.64
N ILE A 24 -5.01 -1.37 28.93
CA ILE A 24 -5.18 -1.70 27.50
C ILE A 24 -4.01 -1.18 26.68
N GLU A 25 -3.50 0.02 26.99
CA GLU A 25 -2.37 0.61 26.28
C GLU A 25 -1.13 -0.31 26.33
N ASP A 26 -0.75 -0.76 27.53
CA ASP A 26 0.37 -1.68 27.71
C ASP A 26 0.17 -2.99 26.94
N ARG A 27 -1.06 -3.54 26.96
CA ARG A 27 -1.40 -4.77 26.23
C ARG A 27 -1.32 -4.59 24.71
N VAL A 28 -1.77 -3.45 24.20
CA VAL A 28 -1.70 -3.11 22.77
C VAL A 28 -0.25 -2.92 22.34
N LEU A 29 0.54 -2.16 23.10
CA LEU A 29 1.95 -1.94 22.81
C LEU A 29 2.75 -3.25 22.86
N ALA A 30 2.50 -4.10 23.86
CA ALA A 30 3.10 -5.43 23.95
C ALA A 30 2.72 -6.31 22.75
N ALA A 31 1.46 -6.26 22.30
CA ALA A 31 1.01 -7.02 21.14
C ALA A 31 1.65 -6.53 19.82
N ILE A 32 1.83 -5.21 19.68
CA ILE A 32 2.53 -4.63 18.52
C ILE A 32 3.99 -5.08 18.50
N ASP A 33 4.67 -5.03 19.64
CA ASP A 33 6.07 -5.42 19.76
C ASP A 33 6.28 -6.91 19.48
N ALA A 34 5.43 -7.78 20.05
CA ALA A 34 5.43 -9.21 19.77
C ALA A 34 5.27 -9.50 18.26
N ARG A 35 4.34 -8.82 17.60
CA ARG A 35 4.08 -8.99 16.15
C ARG A 35 5.23 -8.45 15.28
N ARG A 36 5.94 -7.42 15.74
CA ARG A 36 7.16 -6.93 15.10
C ARG A 36 8.31 -7.92 15.26
N GLY A 37 8.40 -8.60 16.40
CA GLY A 37 9.37 -9.68 16.63
C GLY A 37 9.15 -10.89 15.71
N GLU A 38 7.90 -11.25 15.45
CA GLU A 38 7.54 -12.37 14.55
C GLU A 38 7.81 -12.08 13.07
N THR A 39 7.60 -10.84 12.62
CA THR A 39 7.87 -10.43 11.23
C THR A 39 9.35 -10.19 10.96
N LEU A 40 10.11 -9.81 11.99
CA LEU A 40 11.54 -9.61 11.92
C LEU A 40 12.29 -10.85 12.41
N GLY A 41 12.05 -11.99 11.75
CA GLY A 41 12.97 -13.14 11.83
C GLY A 41 14.36 -12.68 11.39
N SER A 42 15.16 -12.19 12.35
CA SER A 42 16.41 -11.45 12.18
C SER A 42 17.44 -12.14 11.27
N ARG A 43 17.33 -13.46 11.11
CA ARG A 43 18.20 -14.25 10.23
C ARG A 43 17.82 -14.15 8.76
N MET A 44 16.54 -13.95 8.44
CA MET A 44 16.04 -13.89 7.06
C MET A 44 16.28 -12.51 6.43
N THR A 45 16.16 -11.43 7.21
CA THR A 45 16.43 -10.06 6.75
C THR A 45 17.91 -9.82 6.48
N VAL A 46 18.81 -10.34 7.33
CA VAL A 46 20.27 -10.29 7.09
C VAL A 46 20.65 -11.10 5.86
N GLY A 47 20.06 -12.30 5.67
CA GLY A 47 20.30 -13.12 4.48
C GLY A 47 19.89 -12.42 3.18
N LEU A 48 18.73 -11.75 3.16
CA LEU A 48 18.27 -10.97 2.01
C LEU A 48 19.17 -9.76 1.72
N ALA A 49 19.59 -9.03 2.76
CA ALA A 49 20.47 -7.89 2.60
C ALA A 49 21.84 -8.30 2.01
N VAL A 50 22.43 -9.39 2.52
CA VAL A 50 23.68 -9.96 1.99
C VAL A 50 23.48 -10.46 0.55
N GLY A 51 22.38 -11.15 0.27
CA GLY A 51 22.06 -11.63 -1.08
C GLY A 51 21.94 -10.49 -2.10
N ALA A 52 21.22 -9.42 -1.76
CA ALA A 52 21.08 -8.24 -2.62
C ALA A 52 22.44 -7.57 -2.88
N LEU A 53 23.30 -7.49 -1.86
CA LEU A 53 24.63 -6.90 -1.96
C LEU A 53 25.56 -7.73 -2.85
N LEU A 54 25.50 -9.06 -2.75
CA LEU A 54 26.24 -9.97 -3.62
C LEU A 54 25.75 -9.90 -5.09
N ILE A 55 24.45 -9.83 -5.31
CA ILE A 55 23.87 -9.66 -6.66
C ILE A 55 24.30 -8.31 -7.27
N GLY A 56 24.24 -7.22 -6.50
CA GLY A 56 24.67 -5.90 -6.95
C GLY A 56 26.17 -5.84 -7.26
N ALA A 57 27.01 -6.35 -6.36
CA ALA A 57 28.46 -6.39 -6.55
C ALA A 57 28.87 -7.30 -7.72
N GLY A 58 28.25 -8.47 -7.84
CA GLY A 58 28.46 -9.39 -8.97
C GLY A 58 28.01 -8.80 -10.30
N GLY A 59 26.82 -8.17 -10.33
CA GLY A 59 26.28 -7.51 -11.52
C GLY A 59 27.14 -6.35 -12.02
N ALA A 60 27.82 -5.62 -11.11
CA ALA A 60 28.75 -4.56 -11.49
C ALA A 60 30.07 -5.08 -12.06
N ALA A 61 30.50 -6.29 -11.69
CA ALA A 61 31.74 -6.91 -12.14
C ALA A 61 31.57 -7.70 -13.45
N LEU A 62 30.36 -8.13 -13.80
CA LEU A 62 30.11 -8.84 -15.05
C LEU A 62 29.99 -7.86 -16.23
N PRO A 63 30.73 -8.07 -17.33
CA PRO A 63 30.55 -7.28 -18.54
C PRO A 63 29.16 -7.56 -19.12
N TYR A 64 28.30 -6.54 -19.15
CA TYR A 64 26.98 -6.64 -19.76
C TYR A 64 27.09 -6.48 -21.28
N ARG A 65 26.35 -7.31 -22.03
CA ARG A 65 26.16 -7.04 -23.48
C ARG A 65 25.17 -5.88 -23.61
N SER A 66 25.51 -4.89 -24.43
CA SER A 66 24.55 -3.83 -24.78
C SER A 66 23.32 -4.46 -25.41
N ALA A 67 22.16 -4.24 -24.81
CA ALA A 67 20.90 -4.67 -25.38
C ALA A 67 20.55 -3.72 -26.54
N THR A 68 20.41 -4.25 -27.74
CA THR A 68 19.81 -3.52 -28.86
C THR A 68 18.32 -3.41 -28.59
N ALA A 69 17.83 -2.18 -28.43
CA ALA A 69 16.40 -1.93 -28.39
C ALA A 69 15.80 -2.34 -29.75
N SER A 70 14.83 -3.26 -29.74
CA SER A 70 14.01 -3.52 -30.91
C SER A 70 13.09 -2.32 -31.11
N THR A 71 13.10 -1.74 -32.30
CA THR A 71 12.18 -0.64 -32.65
C THR A 71 10.75 -1.13 -32.43
N PRO A 72 9.97 -0.52 -31.52
CA PRO A 72 8.57 -0.89 -31.36
C PRO A 72 7.86 -0.64 -32.69
N ALA A 73 7.04 -1.60 -33.12
CA ALA A 73 6.20 -1.43 -34.30
C ALA A 73 5.41 -0.13 -34.15
N SER A 74 5.66 0.84 -35.04
CA SER A 74 4.86 2.05 -35.10
C SER A 74 3.42 1.64 -35.33
N PHE A 75 2.48 2.21 -34.56
CA PHE A 75 1.06 2.09 -34.87
C PHE A 75 0.89 2.36 -36.36
N ALA A 76 0.39 1.35 -37.09
CA ALA A 76 0.20 1.44 -38.52
C ALA A 76 -0.52 2.75 -38.86
N ALA A 77 -0.13 3.37 -39.99
CA ALA A 77 -0.72 4.62 -40.45
C ALA A 77 -2.25 4.60 -40.25
N PRO A 78 -2.83 5.66 -39.66
CA PRO A 78 -4.22 5.65 -39.23
C PRO A 78 -5.10 5.18 -40.38
N GLY A 79 -5.66 3.97 -40.23
CA GLY A 79 -6.63 3.44 -41.18
C GLY A 79 -7.81 4.41 -41.27
N PRO A 80 -8.50 4.49 -42.42
CA PRO A 80 -9.54 5.48 -42.71
C PRO A 80 -10.82 5.38 -41.83
N LEU A 81 -10.77 4.62 -40.74
CA LEU A 81 -11.88 4.35 -39.82
C LEU A 81 -11.54 4.76 -38.38
N ALA A 82 -10.72 5.80 -38.19
CA ALA A 82 -10.48 6.35 -36.85
C ALA A 82 -11.80 6.84 -36.23
N PRO A 83 -12.04 6.56 -34.94
CA PRO A 83 -13.36 6.54 -34.31
C PRO A 83 -13.79 7.94 -33.85
N SER A 84 -14.17 8.80 -34.79
CA SER A 84 -14.77 10.12 -34.49
C SER A 84 -16.30 10.12 -34.52
N SER A 85 -16.95 8.98 -34.83
CA SER A 85 -18.42 8.86 -34.79
C SER A 85 -18.99 8.65 -33.38
N LEU A 86 -18.19 8.29 -32.38
CA LEU A 86 -18.64 8.10 -31.00
C LEU A 86 -18.72 9.41 -30.18
N LEU A 87 -18.13 10.51 -30.66
CA LEU A 87 -18.12 11.81 -29.97
C LEU A 87 -19.19 12.80 -30.50
N LEU A 88 -19.85 12.49 -31.61
CA LEU A 88 -20.87 13.35 -32.23
C LEU A 88 -22.32 12.91 -31.95
N GLY A 89 -22.52 11.84 -31.18
CA GLY A 89 -23.85 11.27 -30.89
C GLY A 89 -24.48 11.65 -29.54
N SER A 90 -23.80 12.46 -28.72
CA SER A 90 -24.29 12.85 -27.38
C SER A 90 -24.41 14.36 -27.16
N ALA A 91 -24.35 15.17 -28.24
CA ALA A 91 -24.68 16.59 -28.20
C ALA A 91 -26.07 16.80 -28.82
N GLU A 92 -27.07 16.57 -27.98
CA GLU A 92 -28.39 17.17 -27.94
C GLU A 92 -28.60 18.43 -28.82
N ARG A 93 -29.45 18.33 -29.87
CA ARG A 93 -30.62 19.20 -30.10
C ARG A 93 -31.50 18.70 -31.23
#